data_AF-A0A5K7SAW0-F1
#
_entry.id   AF-A0A5K7SAW0-F1
#
_cell.length_a   1.000
_cell.length_b   1.000
_cell.length_c   1.000
_cell.angle_alpha   90.00
_cell.angle_beta   90.00
_cell.angle_gamma   90.00
#
_symmetry.space_group_name_H-M   'P 1'
#
loop_
_entity.id
_entity.type
_entity.pdbx_description
1 polymer ?
#
loop_
_entity_poly.entity_id
_entity_poly.type
_entity_poly.pdbx_seq_one_letter_code
_entity_poly.pdbx_strand_id
1 'polypeptide(L)'
;MIKMDDELPFAKGDFVRVDGINAVVVGNEEDENIPHDHIAVFFGSEFAKRESEGGEGNGNPVVWIIPIDVCEDGLEPEYKEED
;
A
#
# COMPACT_ATOMS: atom_id res chain seq x y z
N MET A 1 -28.74 -15.32 -11.34
CA MET A 1 -27.32 -15.53 -11.02
C MET A 1 -26.63 -14.19 -11.26
N ILE A 2 -26.51 -13.36 -10.23
CA ILE A 2 -25.68 -12.15 -10.36
C ILE A 2 -24.26 -12.69 -10.38
N LYS A 3 -23.50 -12.42 -11.45
CA LYS A 3 -22.06 -12.56 -11.39
C LYS A 3 -21.63 -11.53 -10.35
N MET A 4 -21.27 -11.98 -9.16
CA MET A 4 -20.35 -11.20 -8.35
C MET A 4 -19.11 -11.18 -9.20
N ASP A 5 -18.88 -10.04 -9.85
CA ASP A 5 -17.57 -9.79 -10.45
C ASP A 5 -16.57 -10.07 -9.33
N ASP A 6 -15.61 -10.96 -9.58
CA ASP A 6 -14.48 -11.24 -8.69
C ASP A 6 -13.60 -9.97 -8.65
N GLU A 7 -14.16 -8.86 -8.19
CA GLU A 7 -13.39 -7.67 -7.84
C GLU A 7 -12.57 -8.08 -6.63
N LEU A 8 -11.26 -8.20 -6.85
CA LEU A 8 -10.31 -8.29 -5.76
C LEU A 8 -10.62 -7.14 -4.78
N PRO A 9 -10.76 -7.42 -3.48
CA PRO A 9 -11.26 -6.45 -2.52
C PRO A 9 -10.39 -5.19 -2.41
N PHE A 10 -9.14 -5.23 -2.89
CA PHE A 10 -8.22 -4.11 -2.90
C PHE A 10 -7.51 -3.96 -4.24
N ALA A 11 -7.45 -2.72 -4.72
CA ALA A 11 -6.76 -2.31 -5.93
C ALA A 11 -5.48 -1.52 -5.60
N LYS A 12 -4.58 -1.40 -6.59
CA LYS A 12 -3.39 -0.55 -6.46
C LYS A 12 -3.79 0.90 -6.16
N GLY A 13 -3.14 1.47 -5.15
CA GLY A 13 -3.41 2.82 -4.66
C GLY A 13 -4.39 2.87 -3.50
N ASP A 14 -5.08 1.77 -3.18
CA ASP A 14 -5.95 1.73 -2.01
C ASP A 14 -5.13 1.82 -0.72
N PHE A 15 -5.68 2.54 0.25
CA PHE A 15 -5.17 2.52 1.61
C PHE A 15 -5.78 1.33 2.34
N VAL A 16 -4.94 0.56 3.02
CA VAL A 16 -5.34 -0.59 3.85
C VAL A 16 -4.72 -0.48 5.23
N ARG A 17 -5.27 -1.19 6.21
CA ARG A 17 -4.65 -1.39 7.52
C ARG A 17 -4.29 -2.84 7.73
N VAL A 18 -3.10 -3.04 8.31
CA VAL A 18 -2.59 -4.36 8.69
C VAL A 18 -2.12 -4.25 10.13
N ASP A 19 -2.76 -4.99 11.03
CA ASP A 19 -2.49 -4.93 12.48
C ASP A 19 -2.45 -3.49 13.04
N GLY A 20 -3.39 -2.68 12.57
CA GLY A 20 -3.55 -1.29 12.99
C GLY A 20 -2.62 -0.27 12.31
N ILE A 21 -1.67 -0.69 11.47
CA ILE A 21 -0.74 0.17 10.73
C ILE A 21 -1.31 0.46 9.32
N ASN A 22 -1.37 1.73 8.92
CA ASN A 22 -1.75 2.10 7.55
C ASN A 22 -0.67 1.72 6.54
N ALA A 23 -1.10 1.22 5.38
CA ALA A 23 -0.27 0.93 4.23
C ALA A 23 -1.00 1.30 2.94
N VAL A 24 -0.26 1.35 1.84
CA VAL A 24 -0.81 1.52 0.49
C VAL A 24 -0.58 0.26 -0.32
N VAL A 25 -1.61 -0.20 -1.02
CA VAL A 25 -1.49 -1.31 -1.98
C VAL A 25 -0.69 -0.85 -3.19
N VAL A 26 0.42 -1.53 -3.46
CA VAL A 26 1.32 -1.25 -4.59
C VAL A 26 1.34 -2.37 -5.64
N GLY A 27 0.74 -3.52 -5.30
CA GLY A 27 0.61 -4.65 -6.23
C GLY A 27 -0.52 -5.60 -5.82
N ASN A 28 -1.03 -6.35 -6.79
CA ASN A 28 -2.06 -7.38 -6.64
C ASN A 28 -1.71 -8.62 -7.46
N GLU A 29 -2.56 -9.64 -7.47
CA GLU A 29 -2.32 -10.91 -8.18
C GLU A 29 -2.17 -10.78 -9.71
N GLU A 30 -2.49 -9.64 -10.31
CA GLU A 30 -2.21 -9.37 -11.73
C GLU A 30 -0.72 -9.07 -11.97
N ASP A 31 0.04 -8.78 -10.92
CA ASP A 31 1.48 -8.56 -10.99
C ASP A 31 2.29 -9.86 -10.90
N GLU A 32 3.45 -9.84 -11.59
CA GLU A 32 4.40 -10.94 -11.49
C GLU A 32 4.88 -11.14 -10.04
N ASN A 33 4.86 -12.39 -9.59
CA ASN A 33 5.34 -12.83 -8.27
C ASN A 33 4.43 -12.51 -7.07
N ILE A 34 3.21 -12.02 -7.28
CA ILE A 34 2.21 -11.91 -6.22
C ILE A 34 1.28 -13.15 -6.28
N PRO A 35 1.19 -13.95 -5.21
CA PRO A 35 0.28 -15.08 -5.18
C PRO A 35 -1.19 -14.65 -5.28
N HIS A 36 -2.06 -15.57 -5.69
CA HIS A 36 -3.51 -15.40 -5.54
C HIS A 36 -3.87 -15.12 -4.07
N ASP A 37 -4.92 -14.33 -3.86
CA ASP A 37 -5.39 -13.92 -2.52
C ASP A 37 -4.36 -13.11 -1.70
N HIS A 38 -3.33 -12.55 -2.34
CA HIS A 38 -2.33 -11.69 -1.71
C HIS A 38 -2.26 -10.33 -2.40
N ILE A 39 -1.85 -9.34 -1.63
CA ILE A 39 -1.52 -8.00 -2.12
C ILE A 39 -0.13 -7.61 -1.64
N ALA A 40 0.53 -6.76 -2.42
CA ALA A 40 1.78 -6.14 -2.03
C ALA A 40 1.49 -4.75 -1.44
N VAL A 41 1.95 -4.50 -0.21
CA VAL A 41 1.69 -3.28 0.54
C VAL A 41 2.98 -2.55 0.92
N PHE A 42 2.92 -1.22 0.90
CA PHE A 42 3.97 -0.32 1.36
C PHE A 42 3.49 0.45 2.60
N PHE A 43 4.17 0.26 3.74
CA PHE A 43 3.83 0.89 5.03
C PHE A 43 4.30 2.34 5.17
N GLY A 44 4.87 2.93 4.11
CA GLY A 44 5.55 4.22 4.19
C GLY A 44 7.01 4.09 4.63
N SER A 45 7.70 5.23 4.64
CA SER A 45 9.10 5.34 5.05
C SER A 45 9.20 6.31 6.22
N GLU A 46 10.27 6.21 7.01
CA GLU A 46 10.58 7.23 8.02
C GLU A 46 10.67 8.62 7.38
N PHE A 47 10.48 9.68 8.17
CA PHE A 47 10.60 11.05 7.67
C PHE A 47 12.03 11.32 7.16
N ALA A 48 12.27 11.15 5.86
CA ALA A 48 13.51 11.59 5.25
C ALA A 48 13.49 13.08 4.93
N LYS A 49 14.67 13.69 5.07
CA LYS A 49 14.92 15.01 4.51
C LYS A 49 15.01 14.91 2.99
N ARG A 50 14.35 15.83 2.28
CA ARG A 50 14.36 15.88 0.81
C ARG A 50 15.77 16.08 0.29
N GLU A 51 16.07 15.48 -0.86
CA GLU A 51 17.36 15.69 -1.55
C GLU A 51 17.58 17.16 -1.92
N SER A 52 16.52 17.88 -2.29
CA SER A 52 16.56 19.32 -2.60
C SER A 52 17.03 20.19 -1.41
N GLU A 53 16.92 19.67 -0.19
CA GLU A 53 17.38 20.31 1.03
C GLU A 53 18.72 19.72 1.52
N GLY A 54 19.37 18.89 0.71
CA GLY A 54 20.60 18.18 1.05
C GLY A 54 20.39 16.98 1.98
N GLY A 55 19.18 16.40 2.01
CA GLY A 55 18.92 15.12 2.66
C GLY A 55 19.31 13.93 1.78
N GLU A 56 19.39 12.74 2.37
CA GLU A 56 19.64 11.49 1.64
C GLU A 56 18.39 10.93 0.94
N GLY A 57 17.25 11.61 1.09
CA GLY A 57 15.96 11.12 0.60
C GLY A 57 15.50 9.87 1.33
N ASN A 58 14.39 9.30 0.85
CA ASN A 58 13.94 7.99 1.30
C ASN A 58 14.70 6.91 0.53
N GLY A 59 15.38 6.02 1.24
CA GLY A 59 16.15 4.91 0.67
C GLY A 59 15.28 3.81 0.01
N ASN A 60 15.83 2.60 -0.11
CA ASN A 60 15.16 1.47 -0.75
C ASN A 60 13.78 1.18 -0.11
N PRO A 61 12.67 1.29 -0.86
CA PRO A 61 11.34 1.01 -0.32
C PRO A 61 11.20 -0.50 -0.03
N VAL A 62 10.64 -0.83 1.13
CA VAL A 62 10.34 -2.21 1.52
C VAL A 62 8.86 -2.48 1.32
N VAL A 63 8.55 -3.42 0.42
CA VAL A 63 7.20 -3.85 0.10
C VAL A 63 6.97 -5.25 0.67
N TRP A 64 5.80 -5.46 1.27
CA TRP A 64 5.41 -6.72 1.90
C TRP A 64 4.29 -7.38 1.10
N ILE A 65 4.46 -8.66 0.77
CA ILE A 65 3.40 -9.47 0.17
C ILE A 65 2.64 -10.14 1.32
N ILE A 66 1.36 -9.82 1.47
CA ILE A 66 0.54 -10.28 2.58
C ILE A 66 -0.81 -10.82 2.08
N PRO A 67 -1.42 -11.77 2.81
CA PRO A 67 -2.77 -12.22 2.54
C PRO A 67 -3.79 -11.08 2.61
N ILE A 68 -4.82 -11.15 1.77
CA ILE A 68 -5.93 -10.19 1.79
C ILE A 68 -6.74 -10.26 3.09
N ASP A 69 -6.86 -11.44 3.71
CA ASP A 69 -7.69 -11.68 4.90
C ASP A 69 -7.17 -11.02 6.19
N VAL A 70 -5.91 -10.56 6.20
CA VAL A 70 -5.33 -9.79 7.31
C VAL A 70 -5.46 -8.27 7.11
N CYS A 71 -6.05 -7.84 5.99
CA CYS A 71 -6.20 -6.43 5.65
C CYS A 71 -7.59 -5.90 5.99
N GLU A 72 -7.62 -4.68 6.48
CA GLU A 72 -8.84 -3.88 6.73
C GLU A 72 -8.80 -2.61 5.86
N ASP A 73 -9.94 -1.93 5.74
CA ASP A 73 -10.00 -0.62 5.09
C ASP A 73 -9.03 0.37 5.75
N GLY A 74 -8.30 1.11 4.90
CA GLY A 74 -7.39 2.15 5.33
C GLY A 74 -8.08 3.33 6.01
N LEU A 75 -7.31 4.10 6.79
CA LEU A 75 -7.78 5.42 7.20
C LEU A 75 -7.77 6.38 5.99
N GLU A 76 -8.71 7.33 5.97
CA GLU A 76 -8.72 8.41 4.99
C GLU A 76 -7.43 9.26 5.13
N PRO A 77 -6.68 9.48 4.03
CA PRO A 77 -5.46 10.26 4.08
C PRO A 77 -5.74 11.76 4.27
N GLU A 78 -4.93 12.41 5.10
CA GLU A 78 -4.88 13.88 5.19
C GLU A 78 -3.88 14.43 4.17
N TYR A 79 -4.34 15.31 3.28
CA TYR A 79 -3.49 15.98 2.30
C TYR A 79 -2.99 17.31 2.86
N LYS A 80 -1.67 17.52 2.85
CA LYS A 80 -1.03 18.77 3.28
C LYS A 80 -0.37 19.44 2.08
N GLU A 81 -0.55 20.75 1.97
CA GLU A 81 0.17 21.58 1.00
C GLU A 81 1.57 21.89 1.55
N GLU A 82 2.54 22.12 0.65
CA GLU A 82 3.86 22.60 1.04
C GLU A 82 3.79 24.12 1.28
N ASP A 83 4.29 24.58 2.44
CA ASP A 83 4.43 26.01 2.77
C ASP A 83 5.49 26.73 1.90
#